data_AF-A0A1G5B635-F1
#
_entry.id   AF-A0A1G5B635-F1
#
_cell.length_a   1.000
_cell.length_b   1.000
_cell.length_c   1.000
_cell.angle_alpha   90.00
_cell.angle_beta   90.00
_cell.angle_gamma   90.00
#
_symmetry.space_group_name_H-M   'P 1'
#
loop_
_entity.id
_entity.type
_entity.pdbx_description
1 polymer ?
#
loop_
_entity_poly.entity_id
_entity_poly.type
_entity_poly.pdbx_seq_one_letter_code
_entity_poly.pdbx_strand_id
1 'polypeptide(L)'
;MALYQLTFCYPYLKEYAVTVRHIRDEVEALSGNDWRVVTSGEHVCAIVFETNVEPEQLVSTLGNYGSDSFQFLLTEIAVAVAGYLPPDVWEWVDSRFPRTLKLL
;
A
#
# COMPACT_ATOMS: atom_id res chain seq x y z
N MET A 1 6.75 -11.72 7.80
CA MET A 1 6.17 -10.87 6.74
C MET A 1 4.95 -10.18 7.30
N ALA A 2 4.93 -8.86 7.22
CA ALA A 2 3.79 -8.04 7.61
C ALA A 2 3.16 -7.44 6.35
N LEU A 3 1.84 -7.39 6.34
CA LEU A 3 1.06 -6.81 5.25
C LEU A 3 0.79 -5.33 5.57
N TYR A 4 1.01 -4.47 4.60
CA TYR A 4 0.78 -3.03 4.73
C TYR A 4 -0.14 -2.52 3.63
N GLN A 5 -0.89 -1.48 3.93
CA GLN A 5 -1.54 -0.60 2.95
C GLN A 5 -0.91 0.78 3.02
N LEU A 6 -0.43 1.26 1.88
CA LEU A 6 0.00 2.63 1.67
C LEU A 6 -1.03 3.35 0.84
N THR A 7 -1.69 4.35 1.42
CA THR A 7 -2.68 5.20 0.74
C THR A 7 -2.11 6.60 0.59
N PHE A 8 -2.23 7.19 -0.59
CA PHE A 8 -1.73 8.52 -0.88
C PHE A 8 -2.82 9.36 -1.51
N CYS A 9 -2.91 10.61 -1.06
CA CYS A 9 -3.90 11.60 -1.43
C CYS A 9 -3.18 12.82 -2.02
N TYR A 10 -3.64 13.27 -3.18
CA TYR A 10 -3.03 14.36 -3.92
C TYR A 10 -4.08 15.14 -4.73
N PRO A 11 -3.85 16.43 -5.04
CA PRO A 11 -4.78 17.24 -5.79
C PRO A 11 -5.06 16.72 -7.21
N TYR A 12 -4.03 16.35 -7.96
CA TYR A 12 -4.17 15.84 -9.34
C TYR A 12 -3.02 14.90 -9.69
N LEU A 13 -3.33 13.78 -10.35
CA LEU A 13 -2.33 12.79 -10.71
C LEU A 13 -1.28 13.37 -11.65
N LYS A 14 -1.68 14.23 -12.60
CA LYS A 14 -0.75 14.85 -13.56
C LYS A 14 0.42 15.61 -12.91
N GLU A 15 0.22 16.15 -11.71
CA GLU A 15 1.22 16.93 -10.96
C GLU A 15 2.12 16.01 -10.12
N TYR A 16 1.59 14.88 -9.67
CA TYR A 16 2.27 13.96 -8.74
C TYR A 16 2.62 12.61 -9.35
N ALA A 17 2.45 12.42 -10.67
CA ALA A 17 2.68 11.14 -11.35
C ALA A 17 4.10 10.61 -11.14
N VAL A 18 5.10 11.50 -11.15
CA VAL A 18 6.51 11.14 -10.89
C VAL A 18 6.69 10.66 -9.45
N THR A 19 6.13 11.39 -8.48
CA THR A 19 6.15 11.03 -7.06
C THR A 19 5.50 9.68 -6.81
N VAL A 20 4.30 9.47 -7.35
CA VAL A 20 3.58 8.18 -7.26
C VAL A 20 4.39 7.04 -7.86
N ARG A 21 5.06 7.28 -9.00
CA ARG A 21 5.93 6.28 -9.62
C ARG A 21 7.12 5.93 -8.74
N HIS A 22 7.81 6.92 -8.18
CA HIS A 22 8.93 6.67 -7.28
C HIS A 22 8.50 5.89 -6.04
N ILE A 23 7.38 6.25 -5.41
CA ILE A 23 6.84 5.51 -4.26
C ILE A 23 6.56 4.05 -4.63
N ARG A 24 5.98 3.81 -5.81
CA ARG A 24 5.72 2.45 -6.29
C ARG A 24 7.03 1.68 -6.50
N ASP A 25 8.04 2.30 -7.09
CA ASP A 25 9.34 1.69 -7.31
C ASP A 25 10.05 1.37 -5.98
N GLU A 26 9.88 2.23 -4.94
CA GLU A 26 10.32 1.94 -3.57
C GLU A 26 9.56 0.76 -2.97
N VAL A 27 8.23 0.69 -3.12
CA VAL A 27 7.43 -0.46 -2.66
C VAL A 27 7.89 -1.75 -3.33
N GLU A 28 8.14 -1.72 -4.64
CA GLU A 28 8.67 -2.85 -5.40
C GLU A 28 10.07 -3.25 -4.90
N ALA A 29 10.94 -2.30 -4.54
CA ALA A 29 12.23 -2.61 -3.93
C ALA A 29 12.10 -3.24 -2.53
N LEU A 30 11.10 -2.81 -1.74
CA LEU A 30 10.86 -3.28 -0.37
C LEU A 30 10.13 -4.64 -0.32
N SER A 31 9.32 -4.96 -1.33
CA SER A 31 8.42 -6.14 -1.35
C SER A 31 8.68 -7.11 -2.51
N GLY A 32 9.56 -6.78 -3.45
CA GLY A 32 9.71 -7.53 -4.69
C GLY A 32 8.41 -7.53 -5.51
N ASN A 33 7.87 -8.72 -5.80
CA ASN A 33 6.61 -8.89 -6.54
C ASN A 33 5.38 -9.01 -5.62
N ASP A 34 5.57 -8.89 -4.30
CA ASP A 34 4.52 -9.06 -3.29
C ASP A 34 3.80 -7.75 -2.98
N TRP A 35 3.25 -7.12 -4.02
CA TRP A 35 2.41 -5.92 -3.89
C TRP A 35 1.31 -5.85 -4.97
N ARG A 36 0.24 -5.11 -4.68
CA ARG A 36 -0.90 -4.90 -5.58
C ARG A 36 -1.41 -3.47 -5.47
N VAL A 37 -1.84 -2.90 -6.60
CA VAL A 37 -2.59 -1.64 -6.61
C VAL A 37 -4.03 -1.93 -6.21
N VAL A 38 -4.49 -1.28 -5.15
CA VAL A 38 -5.89 -1.32 -4.68
C VAL A 38 -6.75 -0.33 -5.45
N THR A 39 -6.25 0.89 -5.64
CA THR A 39 -6.92 1.93 -6.41
C THR A 39 -5.91 2.87 -7.04
N SER A 40 -6.23 3.41 -8.21
CA SER A 40 -5.46 4.44 -8.91
C SER A 40 -6.42 5.41 -9.60
N GLY A 41 -6.67 6.53 -8.94
CA GLY A 41 -7.56 7.60 -9.42
C GLY A 41 -6.83 8.93 -9.58
N GLU A 42 -7.59 9.95 -9.98
CA GLU A 42 -7.06 11.31 -10.20
C GLU A 42 -6.58 11.98 -8.90
N HIS A 43 -7.10 11.55 -7.74
CA HIS A 43 -6.87 12.21 -6.44
C HIS A 43 -6.32 11.28 -5.36
N VAL A 44 -6.35 9.97 -5.61
CA VAL A 44 -6.02 8.94 -4.62
C VAL A 44 -5.39 7.76 -5.31
N CYS A 45 -4.38 7.18 -4.68
CA CYS A 45 -3.91 5.85 -5.05
C CYS A 45 -3.58 5.08 -3.76
N ALA A 46 -3.84 3.78 -3.78
CA ALA A 46 -3.53 2.91 -2.67
C ALA A 46 -2.86 1.63 -3.18
N ILE A 47 -1.84 1.21 -2.46
CA ILE A 47 -1.05 0.01 -2.73
C ILE A 47 -1.07 -0.84 -1.46
N VAL A 48 -1.27 -2.14 -1.62
CA VAL A 48 -1.01 -3.13 -0.58
C VAL A 48 0.28 -3.87 -0.89
N PHE A 49 1.09 -4.15 0.10
CA PHE A 49 2.35 -4.87 -0.08
C PHE A 49 2.75 -5.64 1.17
N GLU A 50 3.46 -6.73 0.97
CA GLU A 50 3.95 -7.60 2.03
C GLU A 50 5.49 -7.51 2.08
N THR A 51 6.05 -7.30 3.28
CA THR A 51 7.50 -7.19 3.44
C THR A 51 7.99 -7.73 4.78
N ASN A 52 9.28 -8.03 4.85
CA ASN A 52 10.00 -8.32 6.10
C ASN A 52 10.82 -7.13 6.60
N VAL A 53 10.74 -5.99 5.90
CA VAL A 53 11.44 -4.76 6.31
C VAL A 53 10.82 -4.23 7.61
N GLU A 54 11.69 -3.82 8.53
CA GLU A 54 11.28 -3.28 9.82
C GLU A 54 10.53 -1.94 9.66
N PRO A 55 9.53 -1.65 10.52
CA PRO A 55 8.72 -0.43 10.42
C PRO A 55 9.54 0.87 10.38
N GLU A 56 10.65 0.96 11.11
CA GLU A 56 11.48 2.18 11.13
C GLU A 56 12.10 2.46 9.75
N GLN A 57 12.49 1.42 9.02
CA GLN A 57 13.02 1.58 7.67
C GLN A 57 11.92 2.00 6.69
N LEU A 58 10.69 1.47 6.83
CA LEU A 58 9.55 1.92 6.03
C LEU A 58 9.26 3.41 6.25
N VAL A 59 9.27 3.86 7.50
CA VAL A 59 9.10 5.27 7.85
C VAL A 59 10.22 6.12 7.26
N SER A 60 11.47 5.66 7.34
CA SER A 60 12.62 6.39 6.78
C SER A 60 12.56 6.51 5.25
N THR A 61 12.12 5.45 4.56
CA THR A 61 12.05 5.44 3.09
C THR A 61 10.86 6.27 2.60
N LEU A 62 9.67 6.04 3.16
CA LEU A 62 8.43 6.64 2.67
C LEU A 62 8.15 8.04 3.25
N GLY A 63 8.71 8.35 4.42
CA GLY A 63 8.51 9.63 5.12
C GLY A 63 8.90 10.85 4.31
N ASN A 64 9.86 10.71 3.39
CA ASN A 64 10.37 11.81 2.57
C ASN A 64 9.39 12.28 1.47
N TYR A 65 8.33 11.51 1.20
CA TYR A 65 7.36 11.86 0.15
C TYR A 65 6.21 12.74 0.64
N GLY A 66 6.00 12.81 1.96
CA GLY A 66 4.92 13.58 2.57
C GLY A 66 5.11 15.09 2.43
N SER A 67 4.04 15.80 2.10
CA SER A 67 3.96 17.26 2.12
C SER A 67 2.50 17.72 2.32
N ASP A 68 2.28 19.01 2.54
CA ASP A 68 0.92 19.57 2.70
C ASP A 68 0.00 19.24 1.51
N SER A 69 0.58 19.15 0.31
CA SER A 69 -0.12 18.86 -0.95
C SER A 69 0.00 17.39 -1.40
N PHE A 70 0.76 16.56 -0.71
CA PHE A 70 0.87 15.13 -0.98
C PHE A 70 0.88 14.38 0.35
N GLN A 71 -0.29 13.89 0.76
CA GLN A 71 -0.48 13.24 2.04
C GLN A 71 -0.42 11.73 1.82
N PHE A 72 0.13 11.00 2.78
CA PHE A 72 0.08 9.54 2.75
C PHE A 72 -0.20 8.96 4.14
N LEU A 73 -0.69 7.73 4.14
CA LEU A 73 -0.90 6.91 5.33
C LEU A 73 -0.39 5.51 5.05
N LEU A 74 0.56 5.05 5.85
CA LEU A 74 1.01 3.66 5.89
C LEU A 74 0.33 2.96 7.08
N THR A 75 -0.38 1.87 6.83
CA THR A 75 -1.09 1.09 7.85
C THR A 75 -0.69 -0.37 7.76
N GLU A 76 -0.26 -0.97 8.88
CA GLU A 76 -0.11 -2.42 8.97
C GLU A 76 -1.50 -3.07 9.07
N ILE A 77 -1.75 -4.07 8.23
CA ILE A 77 -3.02 -4.80 8.18
C ILE A 77 -2.85 -6.14 8.92
N ALA A 78 -3.42 -6.22 10.12
CA ALA A 78 -3.47 -7.47 10.87
C ALA A 78 -4.58 -8.43 10.41
N VAL A 79 -5.70 -7.89 9.91
CA VAL A 79 -6.85 -8.65 9.39
C VAL A 79 -7.67 -7.81 8.41
N ALA A 80 -8.19 -8.43 7.35
CA ALA A 80 -9.19 -7.84 6.46
C ALA A 80 -10.58 -8.39 6.81
N VAL A 81 -11.49 -7.54 7.28
CA VAL A 81 -12.84 -7.94 7.71
C VAL A 81 -13.84 -7.90 6.55
N ALA A 82 -13.72 -6.89 5.68
CA ALA A 82 -14.57 -6.70 4.51
C ALA A 82 -13.87 -5.79 3.48
N GLY A 83 -14.25 -5.89 2.21
CA GLY A 83 -13.75 -5.03 1.15
C GLY A 83 -14.48 -5.27 -0.17
N TYR A 84 -14.43 -4.27 -1.06
CA TYR A 84 -14.86 -4.41 -2.44
C TYR A 84 -13.67 -4.10 -3.36
N LEU A 85 -12.78 -5.08 -3.45
CA LEU A 85 -11.57 -5.02 -4.26
C LEU A 85 -11.74 -5.85 -5.54
N PRO A 86 -10.92 -5.61 -6.58
CA PRO A 86 -10.79 -6.57 -7.66
C PRO A 86 -10.55 -7.99 -7.10
N PRO A 87 -11.19 -9.04 -7.65
CA PRO A 87 -11.13 -10.38 -7.08
C PRO A 87 -9.70 -10.90 -6.88
N ASP A 88 -8.80 -10.63 -7.83
CA ASP A 88 -7.39 -11.02 -7.78
C ASP A 88 -6.63 -10.34 -6.63
N VAL A 89 -6.95 -9.07 -6.34
CA VAL A 89 -6.36 -8.33 -5.22
C VAL A 89 -6.94 -8.82 -3.90
N TRP A 90 -8.25 -9.06 -3.82
CA TRP A 90 -8.89 -9.60 -2.61
C TRP A 90 -8.33 -10.98 -2.25
N GLU A 91 -8.27 -11.90 -3.20
CA GLU A 91 -7.70 -13.25 -3.00
C GLU A 91 -6.23 -13.17 -2.57
N TRP A 92 -5.46 -12.25 -3.18
CA TRP A 92 -4.08 -12.02 -2.79
C TRP A 92 -3.99 -11.55 -1.33
N VAL A 93 -4.74 -10.54 -0.92
CA VAL A 93 -4.77 -10.02 0.46
C VAL A 93 -5.23 -11.09 1.46
N ASP A 94 -6.36 -11.76 1.19
CA ASP A 94 -6.92 -12.79 2.08
C ASP A 94 -5.97 -13.99 2.29
N SER A 95 -5.16 -14.32 1.27
CA SER A 95 -4.17 -15.39 1.39
C SER A 95 -3.01 -15.11 2.33
N ARG A 96 -2.78 -13.85 2.72
CA ARG A 96 -1.71 -13.44 3.67
C ARG A 96 -2.12 -13.59 5.13
N PHE A 97 -3.41 -13.70 5.43
CA PHE A 97 -3.84 -13.90 6.82
C PHE A 97 -3.80 -15.37 7.23
N PRO A 98 -3.37 -15.67 8.46
CA PRO A 98 -3.51 -17.01 9.02
C PRO A 98 -4.96 -17.49 8.91
N ARG A 99 -5.19 -18.74 8.45
CA ARG A 99 -6.54 -19.31 8.27
C ARG A 99 -7.43 -19.25 9.52
N THR A 100 -6.83 -19.11 10.70
CA THR A 100 -7.51 -18.93 11.99
C THR A 100 -8.17 -17.56 12.17
N LEU A 101 -7.79 -16.55 11.38
CA LEU A 101 -8.33 -15.18 11.43
C LEU A 101 -9.35 -14.89 10.31
N LYS A 102 -9.70 -15.87 9.48
CA LYS A 102 -10.75 -15.72 8.47
C LYS A 102 -12.10 -15.58 9.19
N LEU A 103 -12.54 -14.34 9.34
CA LEU A 103 -13.90 -14.04 9.79
C LEU A 103 -14.85 -14.55 8.70
N LEU A 104 -15.81 -15.38 9.15
CA LEU A 104 -16.83 -16.06 8.34
C LEU A 104 -17.64 -15.09 7.48
#